data_AF-A0AAD5TRZ2-F1
#
_entry.id   AF-A0AAD5TRZ2-F1
#
_cell.length_a   1.000
_cell.length_b   1.000
_cell.length_c   1.000
_cell.angle_alpha   90.00
_cell.angle_beta   90.00
_cell.angle_gamma   90.00
#
_symmetry.space_group_name_H-M   'P 1'
#
loop_
_entity.id
_entity.type
_entity.pdbx_description
1 polymer ?
#
loop_
_entity_poly.entity_id
_entity_poly.type
_entity_poly.pdbx_seq_one_letter_code
_entity_poly.pdbx_strand_id
1 'polypeptide(L)'
;MVRLNEIDWMGATLLTATPLMCVYSLFYVPLCWKTAVWSVLYYYITGLAITAGYHRLWSHRSYEATRPYEWWMAITGAGAVQGSIKWWSRNHRAHHRWTDTEADPYSAHKGFWHSHILWMIFKEDNKKLGKVDVSDLNKDPVVAWQHRNFVPVMLFMGFLFPTLVAGLGWGDWRGGYFWAGTTRLTFVHHATFCVNSLAHWLGEHTFDDRHTPRDHFFTALATMGEGYHNFHHEFPSDFRNAIRFWQYDPTKWLIWLASCFGLTYNLNKFPDNEIQKGRLQMQAKKIEALKRKLNWGVPTAELPSFTFDEVRNLVREKGRQLIIIEGLVYDVESFVDHHPGGRMFIKSGIGRDMTNAFNGGVYDHHNAARNLLQGFRYGVLVGDVPESAKSKDE
;
A
#
# COMPACT_ATOMS: atom_id res chain seq x y z
N MET A 1 0.76 -21.57 -28.22
CA MET A 1 2.07 -21.78 -28.89
C MET A 1 2.72 -20.41 -29.03
N VAL A 2 3.84 -20.17 -28.35
CA VAL A 2 4.56 -18.87 -28.40
C VAL A 2 5.26 -18.76 -29.75
N ARG A 3 5.08 -17.64 -30.46
CA ARG A 3 5.78 -17.43 -31.73
C ARG A 3 7.09 -16.69 -31.50
N LEU A 4 8.17 -17.07 -32.19
CA LEU A 4 9.50 -16.47 -32.00
C LEU A 4 9.55 -14.97 -32.29
N ASN A 5 8.64 -14.45 -33.11
CA ASN A 5 8.53 -13.02 -33.41
C ASN A 5 7.95 -12.19 -32.25
N GLU A 6 7.24 -12.83 -31.33
CA GLU A 6 6.65 -12.23 -30.12
C GLU A 6 7.70 -12.02 -29.01
N ILE A 7 8.91 -12.57 -29.14
CA ILE A 7 9.98 -12.45 -28.14
C ILE A 7 10.78 -11.16 -28.36
N ASP A 8 10.98 -10.39 -27.28
CA ASP A 8 12.01 -9.36 -27.20
C ASP A 8 13.34 -10.05 -26.87
N TRP A 9 14.13 -10.32 -27.91
CA TRP A 9 15.39 -11.05 -27.76
C TRP A 9 16.42 -10.31 -26.91
N MET A 10 16.40 -8.97 -26.89
CA MET A 10 17.33 -8.21 -26.06
C MET A 10 16.98 -8.38 -24.58
N GLY A 11 15.70 -8.20 -24.23
CA GLY A 11 15.20 -8.42 -22.87
C GLY A 11 15.39 -9.86 -22.43
N ALA A 12 14.99 -10.83 -23.28
CA ALA A 12 15.12 -12.25 -23.01
C ALA A 12 16.57 -12.67 -22.76
N THR A 13 17.52 -12.23 -23.60
CA THR A 13 18.94 -12.58 -23.42
C THR A 13 19.50 -11.98 -22.13
N LEU A 14 19.24 -10.71 -21.83
CA LEU A 14 19.77 -10.07 -20.62
C LEU A 14 19.22 -10.72 -19.34
N LEU A 15 17.90 -10.96 -19.31
CA LEU A 15 17.19 -11.47 -18.14
C LEU A 15 17.34 -12.99 -17.93
N THR A 16 17.92 -13.71 -18.91
CA THR A 16 18.29 -15.12 -18.77
C THR A 16 19.78 -15.32 -18.58
N ALA A 17 20.63 -14.57 -19.28
CA ALA A 17 22.08 -14.69 -19.16
C ALA A 17 22.58 -14.27 -17.78
N THR A 18 22.07 -13.17 -17.22
CA THR A 18 22.57 -12.66 -15.94
C THR A 18 22.26 -13.60 -14.75
N PRO A 19 21.07 -14.19 -14.61
CA PRO A 19 20.84 -15.20 -13.56
C PRO A 19 21.66 -16.49 -13.78
N LEU A 20 21.86 -16.94 -15.02
CA LEU A 20 22.73 -18.09 -15.30
C LEU A 20 24.19 -17.81 -14.89
N MET A 21 24.69 -16.60 -15.15
CA MET A 21 26.00 -16.16 -14.67
C MET A 21 26.05 -16.02 -13.15
N CYS A 22 24.97 -15.59 -12.50
CA CYS A 22 24.85 -15.60 -11.05
C CYS A 22 24.97 -17.02 -10.48
N VAL A 23 24.23 -17.99 -11.04
CA VAL A 23 24.33 -19.41 -10.65
C VAL A 23 25.75 -19.92 -10.86
N TYR A 24 26.36 -19.64 -12.01
CA TYR A 24 27.77 -19.99 -12.26
C TYR A 24 28.71 -19.39 -11.20
N SER A 25 28.48 -18.13 -10.81
CA SER A 25 29.31 -17.44 -9.82
C SER A 25 29.30 -18.16 -8.47
N LEU A 26 28.13 -18.61 -8.01
CA LEU A 26 27.96 -19.33 -6.74
C LEU A 26 28.84 -20.59 -6.64
N PHE A 27 29.08 -21.28 -7.75
CA PHE A 27 29.83 -22.53 -7.77
C PHE A 27 31.29 -22.39 -8.23
N TYR A 28 31.60 -21.40 -9.07
CA TYR A 28 32.87 -21.36 -9.82
C TYR A 28 33.65 -20.04 -9.70
N VAL A 29 33.17 -19.08 -8.92
CA VAL A 29 33.87 -17.80 -8.71
C VAL A 29 34.07 -17.56 -7.21
N PRO A 30 35.29 -17.73 -6.68
CA PRO A 30 35.57 -17.42 -5.29
C PRO A 30 35.13 -15.99 -4.93
N LEU A 31 34.44 -15.83 -3.80
CA LEU A 31 33.98 -14.53 -3.35
C LEU A 31 35.04 -13.89 -2.45
N CYS A 32 35.78 -12.93 -3.00
CA CYS A 32 36.64 -12.06 -2.20
C CYS A 32 35.78 -11.14 -1.32
N TRP A 33 36.15 -10.97 -0.04
CA TRP A 33 35.41 -10.11 0.89
C TRP A 33 35.27 -8.65 0.40
N LYS A 34 36.35 -8.07 -0.14
CA LYS A 34 36.32 -6.70 -0.70
C LYS A 34 35.34 -6.59 -1.87
N THR A 35 35.31 -7.61 -2.74
CA THR A 35 34.35 -7.71 -3.85
C THR A 35 32.92 -7.92 -3.36
N ALA A 36 32.71 -8.68 -2.29
CA ALA A 36 31.38 -8.84 -1.69
C ALA A 36 30.83 -7.50 -1.20
N VAL A 37 31.63 -6.76 -0.42
CA VAL A 37 31.28 -5.41 0.06
C VAL A 37 31.02 -4.47 -1.11
N TRP A 38 31.90 -4.48 -2.12
CA TRP A 38 31.72 -3.67 -3.32
C TRP A 38 30.43 -4.01 -4.08
N SER A 39 30.10 -5.29 -4.21
CA SER A 39 28.87 -5.74 -4.87
C SER A 39 27.63 -5.20 -4.16
N VAL A 40 27.62 -5.23 -2.83
CA VAL A 40 26.51 -4.70 -2.02
C VAL A 40 26.45 -3.17 -2.09
N LEU A 41 27.58 -2.47 -2.01
CA LEU A 41 27.60 -1.01 -2.16
C LEU A 41 27.10 -0.59 -3.54
N TYR A 42 27.56 -1.27 -4.59
CA TYR A 42 27.18 -0.96 -5.96
C TYR A 42 25.73 -1.36 -6.28
N TYR A 43 25.21 -2.40 -5.62
CA TYR A 43 23.77 -2.70 -5.57
C TYR A 43 22.98 -1.46 -5.10
N TYR A 44 23.31 -0.91 -3.93
CA TYR A 44 22.65 0.29 -3.41
C TYR A 44 22.86 1.53 -4.27
N ILE A 45 24.06 1.77 -4.81
CA ILE A 45 24.32 2.93 -5.68
C ILE A 45 23.42 2.90 -6.92
N THR A 46 23.36 1.77 -7.62
CA THR A 46 22.56 1.62 -8.85
C THR A 46 21.06 1.58 -8.55
N GLY A 47 20.63 0.87 -7.50
CA GLY A 47 19.23 0.80 -7.10
C GLY A 47 18.68 2.14 -6.62
N LEU A 48 19.43 2.88 -5.78
CA LEU A 48 19.03 4.22 -5.34
C LEU A 48 19.02 5.23 -6.48
N ALA A 49 19.84 5.05 -7.52
CA ALA A 49 19.76 5.90 -8.71
C ALA A 49 18.48 5.66 -9.53
N ILE A 50 17.94 4.43 -9.52
CA ILE A 50 16.62 4.15 -10.08
C ILE A 50 15.53 4.81 -9.22
N THR A 51 15.52 4.59 -7.91
CA THR A 51 14.44 5.09 -7.04
C THR A 51 14.50 6.61 -6.84
N ALA A 52 15.67 7.19 -6.57
CA ALA A 52 15.80 8.63 -6.38
C ALA A 52 15.75 9.38 -7.72
N GLY A 53 16.43 8.86 -8.75
CA GLY A 53 16.52 9.48 -10.06
C GLY A 53 15.34 9.14 -10.95
N TYR A 54 15.38 7.94 -11.55
CA TYR A 54 14.45 7.55 -12.62
C TYR A 54 12.99 7.67 -12.17
N HIS A 55 12.71 7.21 -10.97
CA HIS A 55 11.39 7.18 -10.37
C HIS A 55 10.98 8.55 -9.83
N ARG A 56 11.56 8.99 -8.72
CA ARG A 56 11.08 10.18 -7.99
C ARG A 56 11.40 11.50 -8.70
N LEU A 57 12.62 11.68 -9.22
CA LEU A 57 13.04 12.90 -9.91
C LEU A 57 12.40 13.03 -11.29
N TRP A 58 12.65 12.08 -12.20
CA TRP A 58 12.23 12.23 -13.60
C TRP A 58 10.81 11.74 -13.88
N SER A 59 10.33 10.66 -13.25
CA SER A 59 8.97 10.17 -13.54
C SER A 59 7.90 10.99 -12.83
N HIS A 60 8.12 11.30 -11.55
CA HIS A 60 7.14 11.95 -10.68
C HIS A 60 7.38 13.43 -10.41
N ARG A 61 8.60 13.93 -10.66
CA ARG A 61 8.97 15.32 -10.37
C ARG A 61 8.68 15.69 -8.91
N SER A 62 8.94 14.77 -8.00
CA SER A 62 8.64 14.95 -6.57
C SER A 62 9.68 15.80 -5.84
N TYR A 63 10.79 16.13 -6.50
CA TYR A 63 11.78 17.11 -6.04
C TYR A 63 12.57 17.64 -7.25
N GLU A 64 13.36 18.69 -7.01
CA GLU A 64 14.28 19.26 -8.00
C GLU A 64 15.73 19.04 -7.54
N ALA A 65 16.67 19.00 -8.49
CA ALA A 65 18.06 18.68 -8.20
C ALA A 65 19.03 19.62 -8.92
N THR A 66 20.25 19.71 -8.41
CA THR A 66 21.36 20.39 -9.08
C THR A 66 21.88 19.53 -10.25
N ARG A 67 22.46 20.17 -11.28
CA ARG A 67 23.02 19.45 -12.43
C ARG A 67 24.03 18.35 -12.05
N PRO A 68 24.97 18.54 -11.11
CA PRO A 68 25.88 17.47 -10.72
C PRO A 68 25.16 16.25 -10.15
N TYR A 69 24.10 16.45 -9.36
CA TYR A 69 23.30 15.37 -8.81
C TYR A 69 22.52 14.63 -9.90
N GLU A 70 21.92 15.36 -10.85
CA GLU A 70 21.24 14.77 -12.01
C GLU A 70 22.20 13.90 -12.83
N TRP A 71 23.40 14.40 -13.13
CA TRP A 71 24.42 13.65 -13.87
C TRP A 71 24.86 12.40 -13.11
N TRP A 72 25.06 12.50 -11.80
CA TRP A 72 25.37 11.36 -10.96
C TRP A 72 24.29 10.28 -11.08
N MET A 73 23.02 10.64 -10.87
CA MET A 73 21.89 9.70 -10.96
C MET A 73 21.72 9.12 -12.36
N ALA A 74 21.95 9.90 -13.42
CA ALA A 74 21.82 9.45 -14.79
C ALA A 74 22.89 8.43 -15.18
N ILE A 75 24.14 8.64 -14.74
CA ILE A 75 25.26 7.76 -15.03
C ILE A 75 25.17 6.49 -14.18
N THR A 76 24.99 6.59 -12.86
CA THR A 76 24.93 5.41 -11.99
C THR A 76 23.66 4.59 -12.22
N GLY A 77 22.52 5.23 -12.51
CA GLY A 77 21.27 4.56 -12.83
C GLY A 77 21.33 3.74 -14.12
N ALA A 78 22.14 4.16 -15.10
CA ALA A 78 22.40 3.34 -16.29
C ALA A 78 23.08 1.99 -15.95
N GLY A 79 23.83 1.92 -14.83
CA GLY A 79 24.42 0.69 -14.32
C GLY A 79 23.42 -0.36 -13.80
N ALA A 80 22.15 0.02 -13.60
CA ALA A 80 21.07 -0.90 -13.30
C ALA A 80 20.50 -1.60 -14.56
N VAL A 81 20.86 -1.13 -15.77
CA VAL A 81 20.48 -1.74 -17.06
C VAL A 81 18.96 -1.97 -17.18
N GLN A 82 18.16 -0.92 -16.94
CA GLN A 82 16.69 -0.96 -16.99
C GLN A 82 16.09 -0.06 -18.09
N GLY A 83 16.86 0.19 -19.15
CA GLY A 83 16.52 1.16 -20.17
C GLY A 83 16.94 2.60 -19.82
N SER A 84 16.89 3.49 -20.81
CA SER A 84 17.18 4.92 -20.62
C SER A 84 16.15 5.58 -19.69
N ILE A 85 16.52 6.70 -19.05
CA ILE A 85 15.61 7.48 -18.19
C ILE A 85 14.30 7.77 -18.93
N LYS A 86 14.40 8.26 -20.18
CA LYS A 86 13.23 8.59 -21.01
C LYS A 86 12.29 7.39 -21.20
N TRP A 87 12.83 6.22 -21.51
CA TRP A 87 12.03 5.00 -21.74
C TRP A 87 11.39 4.51 -20.43
N TRP A 88 12.19 4.44 -19.36
CA TRP A 88 11.75 4.01 -18.05
C TRP A 88 10.63 4.91 -17.51
N SER A 89 10.86 6.23 -17.49
CA SER A 89 9.89 7.21 -17.02
C SER A 89 8.62 7.26 -17.87
N ARG A 90 8.73 7.06 -19.19
CA ARG A 90 7.55 6.95 -20.05
C ARG A 90 6.67 5.76 -19.66
N ASN A 91 7.27 4.58 -19.45
CA ASN A 91 6.52 3.39 -19.06
C ASN A 91 5.96 3.53 -17.64
N HIS A 92 6.74 4.07 -16.71
CA HIS A 92 6.28 4.30 -15.34
C HIS A 92 5.12 5.29 -15.24
N ARG A 93 5.18 6.41 -15.98
CA ARG A 93 4.04 7.34 -16.09
C ARG A 93 2.81 6.66 -16.70
N ALA A 94 2.99 5.80 -17.70
CA ALA A 94 1.90 5.06 -18.30
C ALA A 94 1.28 4.07 -17.31
N HIS A 95 2.11 3.38 -16.54
CA HIS A 95 1.70 2.50 -15.46
C HIS A 95 0.84 3.22 -14.42
N HIS A 96 1.24 4.39 -13.92
CA HIS A 96 0.42 5.16 -12.98
C HIS A 96 -0.91 5.65 -13.59
N ARG A 97 -0.87 6.12 -14.84
CA ARG A 97 -2.07 6.69 -15.48
C ARG A 97 -3.10 5.62 -15.83
N TRP A 98 -2.63 4.43 -16.18
CA TRP A 98 -3.44 3.35 -16.73
C TRP A 98 -3.39 2.09 -15.86
N THR A 99 -3.03 2.24 -14.58
CA THR A 99 -2.83 1.13 -13.63
C THR A 99 -3.95 0.12 -13.76
N ASP A 100 -3.59 -1.16 -13.78
CA ASP A 100 -4.55 -2.27 -13.80
C ASP A 100 -5.40 -2.40 -15.08
N THR A 101 -5.12 -1.62 -16.12
CA THR A 101 -5.79 -1.75 -17.43
C THR A 101 -4.91 -2.44 -18.46
N GLU A 102 -5.47 -2.75 -19.64
CA GLU A 102 -4.70 -3.25 -20.79
C GLU A 102 -3.65 -2.26 -21.32
N ALA A 103 -3.79 -0.97 -20.98
CA ALA A 103 -2.86 0.07 -21.39
C ALA A 103 -1.66 0.23 -20.43
N ASP A 104 -1.67 -0.46 -19.30
CA ASP A 104 -0.54 -0.57 -18.37
C ASP A 104 0.53 -1.51 -18.95
N PRO A 105 1.78 -1.03 -19.12
CA PRO A 105 2.88 -1.83 -19.68
C PRO A 105 3.19 -3.12 -18.90
N TYR A 106 2.88 -3.18 -17.60
CA TYR A 106 3.17 -4.35 -16.77
C TYR A 106 2.04 -4.66 -15.78
N SER A 107 0.80 -4.55 -16.28
CA SER A 107 -0.44 -4.77 -15.53
C SER A 107 -0.40 -6.02 -14.64
N ALA A 108 -0.68 -5.84 -13.36
CA ALA A 108 -0.79 -6.94 -12.39
C ALA A 108 -1.95 -7.90 -12.72
N HIS A 109 -3.00 -7.42 -13.42
CA HIS A 109 -4.14 -8.26 -13.85
C HIS A 109 -3.77 -9.31 -14.89
N LYS A 110 -2.67 -9.13 -15.63
CA LYS A 110 -2.14 -10.15 -16.55
C LYS A 110 -1.39 -11.28 -15.81
N GLY A 111 -1.29 -11.18 -14.48
CA GLY A 111 -0.73 -12.20 -13.60
C GLY A 111 0.61 -11.80 -12.98
N PHE A 112 0.97 -12.50 -11.90
CA PHE A 112 2.19 -12.26 -11.14
C PHE A 112 3.45 -12.35 -12.01
N TRP A 113 3.60 -13.41 -12.82
CA TRP A 113 4.78 -13.58 -13.66
C TRP A 113 4.85 -12.58 -14.81
N HIS A 114 3.69 -12.13 -15.32
CA HIS A 114 3.64 -11.08 -16.32
C HIS A 114 4.22 -9.78 -15.76
N SER A 115 3.64 -9.28 -14.67
CA SER A 115 4.09 -8.05 -14.01
C SER A 115 5.52 -8.14 -13.47
N HIS A 116 5.98 -9.32 -13.06
CA HIS A 116 7.35 -9.51 -12.58
C HIS A 116 8.38 -9.46 -13.73
N ILE A 117 8.23 -10.27 -14.78
CA ILE A 117 9.32 -10.44 -15.75
C ILE A 117 8.86 -10.64 -17.20
N LEU A 118 7.70 -11.26 -17.45
CA LEU A 118 7.35 -11.64 -18.82
C LEU A 118 7.03 -10.43 -19.71
N TRP A 119 6.61 -9.30 -19.13
CA TRP A 119 6.41 -8.04 -19.87
C TRP A 119 7.69 -7.51 -20.54
N MET A 120 8.87 -7.92 -20.05
CA MET A 120 10.18 -7.60 -20.64
C MET A 120 10.67 -8.66 -21.64
N ILE A 121 10.09 -9.85 -21.61
CA ILE A 121 10.49 -10.99 -22.46
C ILE A 121 9.64 -11.04 -23.73
N PHE A 122 8.35 -10.69 -23.62
CA PHE A 122 7.43 -10.65 -24.75
C PHE A 122 7.17 -9.22 -25.20
N LYS A 123 7.15 -9.02 -26.51
CA LYS A 123 6.80 -7.74 -27.12
C LYS A 123 5.33 -7.45 -26.89
N GLU A 124 5.04 -6.34 -26.24
CA GLU A 124 3.70 -5.79 -26.16
C GLU A 124 3.33 -5.10 -27.48
N ASP A 125 2.04 -5.09 -27.84
CA ASP A 125 1.57 -4.27 -28.94
C ASP A 125 1.63 -2.78 -28.53
N ASN A 126 2.56 -2.04 -29.13
CA ASN A 126 2.75 -0.61 -28.89
C ASN A 126 1.47 0.22 -29.08
N LYS A 127 0.48 -0.26 -29.86
CA LYS A 127 -0.80 0.43 -30.04
C LYS A 127 -1.70 0.34 -28.80
N LYS A 128 -1.52 -0.68 -27.97
CA LYS A 128 -2.28 -0.89 -26.72
C LYS A 128 -1.71 -0.08 -25.56
N LEU A 129 -0.40 0.21 -25.58
CA LEU A 129 0.27 0.94 -24.51
C LEU A 129 -0.28 2.35 -24.35
N GLY A 130 -0.54 2.73 -23.10
CA GLY A 130 -1.05 4.05 -22.74
C GLY A 130 -0.16 5.20 -23.19
N LYS A 131 -0.79 6.30 -23.62
CA LYS A 131 -0.10 7.55 -23.98
C LYS A 131 0.10 8.43 -22.75
N VAL A 132 1.28 9.02 -22.66
CA VAL A 132 1.68 9.95 -21.60
C VAL A 132 2.53 11.08 -22.17
N ASP A 133 2.53 12.22 -21.48
CA ASP A 133 3.42 13.32 -21.85
C ASP A 133 4.85 13.03 -21.37
N VAL A 134 5.81 13.30 -22.25
CA VAL A 134 7.26 13.18 -22.05
C VAL A 134 8.00 14.42 -22.59
N SER A 135 7.28 15.51 -22.82
CA SER A 135 7.82 16.75 -23.39
C SER A 135 8.89 17.38 -22.50
N ASP A 136 8.75 17.26 -21.18
CA ASP A 136 9.73 17.65 -20.18
C ASP A 136 11.02 16.81 -20.27
N LEU A 137 10.88 15.47 -20.36
CA LEU A 137 12.02 14.55 -20.51
C LEU A 137 12.80 14.79 -21.81
N ASN A 138 12.12 15.24 -22.87
CA ASN A 138 12.77 15.60 -24.13
C ASN A 138 13.56 16.92 -24.05
N LYS A 139 13.14 17.83 -23.17
CA LYS A 139 13.78 19.15 -22.98
C LYS A 139 14.94 19.09 -21.99
N ASP A 140 14.97 18.11 -21.09
CA ASP A 140 16.08 17.95 -20.16
C ASP A 140 17.36 17.46 -20.89
N PRO A 141 18.44 18.26 -20.90
CA PRO A 141 19.67 17.91 -21.60
C PRO A 141 20.35 16.65 -21.02
N VAL A 142 20.22 16.38 -19.72
CA VAL A 142 20.83 15.19 -19.09
C VAL A 142 20.10 13.94 -19.57
N VAL A 143 18.77 13.96 -19.57
CA VAL A 143 17.94 12.86 -20.06
C VAL A 143 18.15 12.63 -21.55
N ALA A 144 18.19 13.71 -22.36
CA ALA A 144 18.42 13.62 -23.79
C ALA A 144 19.81 13.05 -24.11
N TRP A 145 20.85 13.47 -23.39
CA TRP A 145 22.20 12.90 -23.51
C TRP A 145 22.22 11.43 -23.12
N GLN A 146 21.64 11.08 -21.98
CA GLN A 146 21.66 9.72 -21.44
C GLN A 146 20.93 8.77 -22.37
N HIS A 147 19.79 9.19 -22.94
CA HIS A 147 19.04 8.39 -23.90
C HIS A 147 19.84 8.10 -25.17
N ARG A 148 20.56 9.10 -25.72
CA ARG A 148 21.41 8.92 -26.91
C ARG A 148 22.63 8.05 -26.64
N ASN A 149 23.18 8.11 -25.43
CA ASN A 149 24.40 7.40 -25.03
C ASN A 149 24.11 6.20 -24.11
N PHE A 150 22.87 5.71 -24.06
CA PHE A 150 22.47 4.75 -23.05
C PHE A 150 23.26 3.44 -23.14
N VAL A 151 23.44 2.91 -24.36
CA VAL A 151 24.16 1.64 -24.58
C VAL A 151 25.61 1.67 -24.10
N PRO A 152 26.47 2.63 -24.50
CA PRO A 152 27.84 2.67 -23.98
C PRO A 152 27.88 2.91 -22.47
N VAL A 153 27.03 3.80 -21.93
CA VAL A 153 27.02 4.10 -20.49
C VAL A 153 26.54 2.90 -19.68
N MET A 154 25.51 2.17 -20.12
CA MET A 154 25.01 0.98 -19.42
C MET A 154 26.03 -0.16 -19.46
N LEU A 155 26.77 -0.35 -20.56
CA LEU A 155 27.79 -1.40 -20.65
C LEU A 155 28.97 -1.06 -19.74
N PHE A 156 29.38 0.22 -19.74
CA PHE A 156 30.44 0.70 -18.87
C PHE A 156 30.02 0.57 -17.40
N MET A 157 28.95 1.24 -16.97
CA MET A 157 28.54 1.28 -15.57
C MET A 157 27.97 -0.06 -15.09
N GLY A 158 27.31 -0.83 -15.95
CA GLY A 158 26.72 -2.11 -15.59
C GLY A 158 27.73 -3.23 -15.39
N PHE A 159 28.83 -3.23 -16.15
CA PHE A 159 29.77 -4.37 -16.16
C PHE A 159 31.23 -3.94 -16.03
N LEU A 160 31.71 -3.00 -16.85
CA LEU A 160 33.13 -2.67 -16.89
C LEU A 160 33.59 -1.90 -15.64
N PHE A 161 32.85 -0.90 -15.19
CA PHE A 161 33.17 -0.11 -14.00
C PHE A 161 33.29 -0.96 -12.73
N PRO A 162 32.30 -1.80 -12.34
CA PRO A 162 32.45 -2.63 -11.15
C PRO A 162 33.61 -3.64 -11.26
N THR A 163 33.91 -4.10 -12.49
CA THR A 163 35.06 -4.97 -12.78
C THR A 163 36.38 -4.23 -12.59
N LEU A 164 36.51 -3.01 -13.12
CA LEU A 164 37.70 -2.17 -13.00
C LEU A 164 37.98 -1.80 -11.55
N VAL A 165 36.95 -1.46 -10.76
CA VAL A 165 37.11 -1.11 -9.34
C VAL A 165 37.71 -2.29 -8.56
N ALA A 166 37.19 -3.51 -8.75
CA ALA A 166 37.72 -4.68 -8.06
C ALA A 166 39.10 -5.12 -8.59
N GLY A 167 39.28 -5.10 -9.91
CA GLY A 167 40.52 -5.48 -10.59
C GLY A 167 41.68 -4.56 -10.27
N LEU A 168 41.49 -3.24 -10.40
CA LEU A 168 42.53 -2.25 -10.11
C LEU A 168 42.70 -2.02 -8.61
N GLY A 169 41.63 -2.11 -7.82
CA GLY A 169 41.67 -1.85 -6.38
C GLY A 169 42.30 -2.97 -5.56
N TRP A 170 41.98 -4.23 -5.85
CA TRP A 170 42.48 -5.38 -5.08
C TRP A 170 42.74 -6.63 -5.92
N GLY A 171 42.90 -6.51 -7.23
CA GLY A 171 43.32 -7.59 -8.12
C GLY A 171 42.23 -8.59 -8.51
N ASP A 172 40.98 -8.41 -8.07
CA ASP A 172 39.89 -9.37 -8.29
C ASP A 172 39.04 -9.03 -9.52
N TRP A 173 39.66 -9.13 -10.70
CA TRP A 173 38.99 -8.89 -11.99
C TRP A 173 37.80 -9.82 -12.21
N ARG A 174 37.98 -11.11 -11.91
CA ARG A 174 36.96 -12.14 -12.13
C ARG A 174 35.79 -11.94 -11.18
N GLY A 175 36.05 -11.71 -9.89
CA GLY A 175 34.99 -11.40 -8.93
C GLY A 175 34.30 -10.07 -9.23
N GLY A 176 35.02 -9.05 -9.68
CA GLY A 176 34.45 -7.78 -10.10
C GLY A 176 33.40 -7.93 -11.21
N TYR A 177 33.69 -8.74 -12.24
CA TYR A 177 32.75 -9.00 -13.31
C TYR A 177 31.56 -9.86 -12.86
N PHE A 178 31.84 -11.00 -12.22
CA PHE A 178 30.81 -11.98 -11.90
C PHE A 178 29.94 -11.54 -10.70
N TRP A 179 30.53 -11.12 -9.59
CA TRP A 179 29.79 -10.71 -8.40
C TRP A 179 29.27 -9.27 -8.49
N ALA A 180 30.15 -8.29 -8.71
CA ALA A 180 29.77 -6.87 -8.70
C ALA A 180 29.11 -6.40 -10.01
N GLY A 181 29.42 -7.08 -11.13
CA GLY A 181 28.74 -6.93 -12.42
C GLY A 181 27.46 -7.76 -12.47
N THR A 182 27.57 -9.06 -12.77
CA THR A 182 26.43 -9.88 -13.19
C THR A 182 25.47 -10.27 -12.06
N THR A 183 25.97 -10.82 -10.95
CA THR A 183 25.15 -11.25 -9.82
C THR A 183 24.41 -10.08 -9.21
N ARG A 184 25.12 -8.99 -8.89
CA ARG A 184 24.50 -7.76 -8.40
C ARG A 184 23.40 -7.25 -9.33
N LEU A 185 23.61 -7.28 -10.66
CA LEU A 185 22.61 -6.87 -11.63
C LEU A 185 21.33 -7.72 -11.55
N THR A 186 21.46 -9.04 -11.41
CA THR A 186 20.33 -9.95 -11.20
C THR A 186 19.51 -9.55 -9.96
N PHE A 187 20.18 -9.26 -8.84
CA PHE A 187 19.48 -8.80 -7.63
C PHE A 187 18.79 -7.44 -7.83
N VAL A 188 19.43 -6.48 -8.49
CA VAL A 188 18.81 -5.16 -8.78
C VAL A 188 17.55 -5.31 -9.66
N HIS A 189 17.61 -6.17 -10.68
CA HIS A 189 16.45 -6.43 -11.55
C HIS A 189 15.31 -7.04 -10.77
N HIS A 190 15.53 -8.13 -10.03
CA HIS A 190 14.46 -8.75 -9.24
C HIS A 190 13.94 -7.85 -8.13
N ALA A 191 14.78 -7.06 -7.48
CA ALA A 191 14.35 -6.04 -6.53
C ALA A 191 13.39 -5.03 -7.18
N THR A 192 13.69 -4.57 -8.40
CA THR A 192 12.80 -3.63 -9.11
C THR A 192 11.51 -4.33 -9.57
N PHE A 193 11.61 -5.53 -10.11
CA PHE A 193 10.47 -6.31 -10.59
C PHE A 193 9.50 -6.71 -9.47
N CYS A 194 9.98 -6.84 -8.24
CA CYS A 194 9.14 -7.00 -7.06
C CYS A 194 8.23 -5.80 -6.80
N VAL A 195 8.57 -4.59 -7.27
CA VAL A 195 7.67 -3.43 -7.18
C VAL A 195 6.46 -3.67 -8.06
N ASN A 196 6.67 -4.04 -9.33
CA ASN A 196 5.60 -4.30 -10.29
C ASN A 196 4.76 -5.54 -9.91
N SER A 197 5.36 -6.53 -9.23
CA SER A 197 4.67 -7.76 -8.84
C SER A 197 4.31 -7.82 -7.36
N LEU A 198 5.24 -8.08 -6.44
CA LEU A 198 4.93 -8.25 -5.01
C LEU A 198 4.17 -7.06 -4.42
N ALA A 199 4.46 -5.82 -4.85
CA ALA A 199 3.76 -4.65 -4.33
C ALA A 199 2.32 -4.47 -4.86
N HIS A 200 1.90 -5.26 -5.85
CA HIS A 200 0.50 -5.35 -6.31
C HIS A 200 -0.22 -6.61 -5.80
N TRP A 201 0.49 -7.51 -5.11
CA TRP A 201 -0.03 -8.81 -4.67
C TRP A 201 -0.05 -8.96 -3.16
N LEU A 202 0.97 -8.47 -2.45
CA LEU A 202 1.12 -8.61 -1.00
C LEU A 202 0.95 -7.26 -0.27
N GLY A 203 0.27 -7.28 0.87
CA GLY A 203 0.16 -6.12 1.76
C GLY A 203 -1.26 -5.60 1.94
N GLU A 204 -1.35 -4.31 2.28
CA GLU A 204 -2.62 -3.66 2.61
C GLU A 204 -2.94 -2.49 1.69
N HIS A 205 -4.24 -2.31 1.43
CA HIS A 205 -4.79 -1.08 0.85
C HIS A 205 -4.96 -0.04 1.97
N THR A 206 -3.88 0.66 2.31
CA THR A 206 -3.84 1.60 3.43
C THR A 206 -4.60 2.90 3.14
N PHE A 207 -4.60 3.37 1.88
CA PHE A 207 -5.08 4.68 1.45
C PHE A 207 -6.19 4.59 0.39
N ASP A 208 -6.14 3.64 -0.53
CA ASP A 208 -7.19 3.37 -1.52
C ASP A 208 -7.18 1.89 -1.94
N ASP A 209 -8.35 1.33 -2.28
CA ASP A 209 -8.56 -0.08 -2.65
C ASP A 209 -9.15 -0.26 -4.07
N ARG A 210 -9.18 0.79 -4.89
CA ARG A 210 -9.70 0.71 -6.27
C ARG A 210 -8.74 0.02 -7.23
N HIS A 211 -7.46 0.03 -6.90
CA HIS A 211 -6.38 -0.59 -7.67
C HIS A 211 -5.59 -1.58 -6.81
N THR A 212 -4.80 -2.42 -7.46
CA THR A 212 -4.01 -3.49 -6.87
C THR A 212 -2.79 -3.08 -6.00
N PRO A 213 -2.17 -1.88 -6.09
CA PRO A 213 -1.03 -1.50 -5.25
C PRO A 213 -1.30 -1.64 -3.75
N ARG A 214 -0.32 -2.15 -3.02
CA ARG A 214 -0.39 -2.47 -1.59
C ARG A 214 0.84 -1.98 -0.84
N ASP A 215 0.65 -1.59 0.41
CA ASP A 215 1.74 -1.30 1.33
C ASP A 215 2.20 -2.58 2.03
N HIS A 216 3.49 -2.90 1.94
CA HIS A 216 4.06 -4.07 2.58
C HIS A 216 5.53 -3.85 2.98
N PHE A 217 5.83 -4.04 4.27
CA PHE A 217 7.17 -3.77 4.81
C PHE A 217 8.27 -4.67 4.22
N PHE A 218 8.02 -5.97 4.08
CA PHE A 218 9.03 -6.87 3.48
C PHE A 218 9.22 -6.61 1.99
N THR A 219 8.16 -6.19 1.30
CA THR A 219 8.31 -5.71 -0.09
C THR A 219 9.20 -4.47 -0.10
N ALA A 220 9.02 -3.52 0.83
CA ALA A 220 9.89 -2.35 0.94
C ALA A 220 11.36 -2.71 1.23
N LEU A 221 11.64 -3.74 2.05
CA LEU A 221 13.00 -4.23 2.22
C LEU A 221 13.59 -4.77 0.92
N ALA A 222 12.82 -5.60 0.20
CA ALA A 222 13.24 -6.19 -1.07
C ALA A 222 13.44 -5.14 -2.18
N THR A 223 12.71 -4.03 -2.13
CA THR A 223 12.64 -3.02 -3.20
C THR A 223 13.30 -1.68 -2.82
N MET A 224 14.17 -1.65 -1.82
CA MET A 224 14.85 -0.42 -1.34
C MET A 224 13.90 0.74 -0.97
N GLY A 225 12.77 0.42 -0.34
CA GLY A 225 11.80 1.40 0.15
C GLY A 225 10.55 1.55 -0.72
N GLU A 226 10.54 0.97 -1.91
CA GLU A 226 9.46 1.16 -2.87
C GLU A 226 8.19 0.33 -2.58
N GLY A 227 8.18 -0.48 -1.52
CA GLY A 227 7.08 -1.38 -1.17
C GLY A 227 5.93 -0.76 -0.38
N TYR A 228 6.00 0.52 -0.03
CA TYR A 228 4.82 1.30 0.40
C TYR A 228 4.08 1.82 -0.83
N HIS A 229 3.60 0.86 -1.64
CA HIS A 229 3.21 1.11 -3.02
C HIS A 229 1.78 1.62 -3.14
N ASN A 230 0.92 1.31 -2.16
CA ASN A 230 -0.41 1.90 -2.10
C ASN A 230 -0.34 3.40 -1.82
N PHE A 231 0.52 3.82 -0.88
CA PHE A 231 0.81 5.24 -0.67
C PHE A 231 1.32 5.90 -1.95
N HIS A 232 2.29 5.26 -2.60
CA HIS A 232 2.92 5.79 -3.80
C HIS A 232 1.94 5.97 -4.97
N HIS A 233 1.03 5.02 -5.21
CA HIS A 233 0.03 5.14 -6.26
C HIS A 233 -1.04 6.19 -5.97
N GLU A 234 -1.41 6.35 -4.70
CA GLU A 234 -2.40 7.35 -4.30
C GLU A 234 -1.82 8.77 -4.32
N PHE A 235 -0.55 8.93 -3.89
CA PHE A 235 0.12 10.22 -3.76
C PHE A 235 1.45 10.27 -4.55
N PRO A 236 1.43 10.08 -5.88
CA PRO A 236 2.63 9.85 -6.69
C PRO A 236 3.59 11.04 -6.74
N SER A 237 3.13 12.24 -6.37
CA SER A 237 3.97 13.44 -6.35
C SER A 237 4.75 13.62 -5.04
N ASP A 238 4.46 12.86 -3.99
CA ASP A 238 5.23 12.92 -2.74
C ASP A 238 6.62 12.30 -2.95
N PHE A 239 7.68 12.95 -2.45
CA PHE A 239 9.04 12.41 -2.58
C PHE A 239 9.29 11.19 -1.70
N ARG A 240 8.35 10.83 -0.82
CA ARG A 240 8.42 9.68 0.08
C ARG A 240 7.51 8.59 -0.45
N ASN A 241 7.93 7.33 -0.36
CA ASN A 241 6.96 6.22 -0.39
C ASN A 241 6.54 5.89 1.05
N ALA A 242 7.46 6.04 2.00
CA ALA A 242 7.18 5.81 3.41
C ALA A 242 7.12 7.12 4.21
N ILE A 243 5.91 7.51 4.63
CA ILE A 243 5.66 8.85 5.20
C ILE A 243 6.30 9.08 6.58
N ARG A 244 6.45 8.05 7.40
CA ARG A 244 7.05 8.15 8.73
C ARG A 244 8.57 8.08 8.60
N PHE A 245 9.29 8.85 9.41
CA PHE A 245 10.74 8.92 9.32
C PHE A 245 11.41 7.55 9.48
N TRP A 246 10.94 6.72 10.42
CA TRP A 246 11.49 5.40 10.73
C TRP A 246 11.06 4.28 9.78
N GLN A 247 10.06 4.51 8.91
CA GLN A 247 9.71 3.51 7.90
C GLN A 247 10.83 3.42 6.87
N TYR A 248 11.21 2.18 6.56
CA TYR A 248 12.32 1.87 5.65
C TYR A 248 12.05 2.42 4.26
N ASP A 249 12.77 3.50 3.94
CA ASP A 249 12.77 4.18 2.66
C ASP A 249 14.14 4.86 2.52
N PRO A 250 15.19 4.09 2.17
CA PRO A 250 16.54 4.64 2.04
C PRO A 250 16.61 5.73 0.97
N THR A 251 15.74 5.68 -0.05
CA THR A 251 15.60 6.71 -1.08
C THR A 251 15.16 8.05 -0.49
N LYS A 252 14.14 8.05 0.39
CA LYS A 252 13.71 9.26 1.12
C LYS A 252 14.84 9.86 1.93
N TRP A 253 15.60 9.02 2.65
CA TRP A 253 16.71 9.50 3.46
C TRP A 253 17.85 10.05 2.58
N LEU A 254 18.14 9.41 1.45
CA LEU A 254 19.12 9.92 0.49
C LEU A 254 18.72 11.30 -0.05
N ILE A 255 17.48 11.45 -0.52
CA ILE A 255 16.97 12.72 -1.06
C ILE A 255 16.98 13.81 0.02
N TRP A 256 16.55 13.49 1.24
CA TRP A 256 16.55 14.43 2.36
C TRP A 256 17.97 14.82 2.80
N LEU A 257 18.90 13.87 2.92
CA LEU A 257 20.29 14.19 3.25
C LEU A 257 20.92 15.06 2.16
N ALA A 258 20.68 14.77 0.88
CA ALA A 258 21.15 15.58 -0.23
C ALA A 258 20.59 17.02 -0.17
N SER A 259 19.38 17.21 0.36
CA SER A 259 18.79 18.55 0.48
C SER A 259 19.44 19.37 1.59
N CYS A 260 19.91 18.73 2.66
CA CYS A 260 20.71 19.38 3.69
C CYS A 260 22.02 19.99 3.13
N PHE A 261 22.54 19.46 2.01
CA PHE A 261 23.71 20.00 1.32
C PHE A 261 23.36 20.88 0.10
N GLY A 262 22.07 21.17 -0.13
CA GLY A 262 21.60 21.97 -1.26
C GLY A 262 21.70 21.27 -2.62
N LEU A 263 21.91 19.95 -2.66
CA LEU A 263 21.98 19.17 -3.90
C LEU A 263 20.60 18.86 -4.48
N THR A 264 19.60 18.77 -3.61
CA THR A 264 18.18 18.58 -3.91
C THR A 264 17.36 19.64 -3.18
N TYR A 265 16.24 20.07 -3.77
CA TYR A 265 15.41 21.14 -3.23
C TYR A 265 13.96 20.96 -3.72
N ASN A 266 13.04 21.77 -3.18
CA ASN A 266 11.60 21.68 -3.51
C ASN A 266 11.02 20.26 -3.32
N LEU A 267 11.40 19.59 -2.23
CA LEU A 267 10.92 18.25 -1.87
C LEU A 267 9.41 18.28 -1.60
N ASN A 268 8.63 17.75 -2.53
CA ASN A 268 7.18 17.81 -2.48
C ASN A 268 6.62 16.79 -1.47
N LYS A 269 5.82 17.25 -0.52
CA LYS A 269 5.07 16.41 0.41
C LYS A 269 3.59 16.62 0.17
N PHE A 270 2.85 15.54 -0.02
CA PHE A 270 1.41 15.64 -0.16
C PHE A 270 0.80 16.16 1.16
N PRO A 271 -0.27 16.98 1.13
CA PRO A 271 -0.85 17.54 2.35
C PRO A 271 -1.29 16.47 3.35
N ASP A 272 -0.81 16.57 4.60
CA ASP A 272 -1.07 15.57 5.64
C ASP A 272 -2.57 15.33 5.87
N ASN A 273 -3.39 16.37 5.75
CA ASN A 273 -4.85 16.26 5.88
C ASN A 273 -5.46 15.27 4.86
N GLU A 274 -5.02 15.32 3.60
CA GLU A 274 -5.52 14.44 2.54
C GLU A 274 -5.02 13.00 2.72
N ILE A 275 -3.76 12.83 3.14
CA ILE A 275 -3.20 11.52 3.51
C ILE A 275 -4.03 10.88 4.65
N GLN A 276 -4.38 11.66 5.67
CA GLN A 276 -5.17 11.15 6.81
C GLN A 276 -6.61 10.85 6.42
N LYS A 277 -7.23 11.64 5.53
CA LYS A 277 -8.56 11.34 4.99
C LYS A 277 -8.58 9.97 4.30
N GLY A 278 -7.64 9.70 3.38
CA GLY A 278 -7.56 8.40 2.68
C GLY A 278 -7.42 7.23 3.66
N ARG A 279 -6.53 7.36 4.64
CA ARG A 279 -6.38 6.35 5.70
C ARG A 279 -7.67 6.14 6.50
N LEU A 280 -8.33 7.22 6.92
CA LEU A 280 -9.55 7.14 7.71
C LEU A 280 -10.71 6.52 6.92
N GLN A 281 -10.82 6.82 5.62
CA GLN A 281 -11.79 6.20 4.72
C GLN A 281 -11.58 4.68 4.64
N MET A 282 -10.34 4.22 4.48
CA MET A 282 -10.01 2.79 4.46
C MET A 282 -10.28 2.11 5.81
N GLN A 283 -9.99 2.79 6.93
CA GLN A 283 -10.34 2.31 8.26
C GLN A 283 -11.86 2.22 8.46
N ALA A 284 -12.63 3.21 8.00
CA ALA A 284 -14.08 3.21 8.08
C ALA A 284 -14.68 2.01 7.30
N LYS A 285 -14.17 1.72 6.10
CA LYS A 285 -14.55 0.52 5.32
C LYS A 285 -14.27 -0.77 6.10
N LYS A 286 -13.08 -0.90 6.71
CA LYS A 286 -12.73 -2.07 7.54
C LYS A 286 -13.68 -2.20 8.74
N ILE A 287 -13.99 -1.10 9.42
CA ILE A 287 -14.94 -1.06 10.55
C ILE A 287 -16.33 -1.48 10.08
N GLU A 288 -16.82 -0.98 8.96
CA GLU A 288 -18.13 -1.33 8.42
C GLU A 288 -18.21 -2.82 8.06
N ALA A 289 -17.17 -3.37 7.43
CA ALA A 289 -17.08 -4.80 7.13
C ALA A 289 -17.09 -5.67 8.40
N LEU A 290 -16.44 -5.22 9.48
CA LEU A 290 -16.49 -5.90 10.78
C LEU A 290 -17.87 -5.77 11.43
N LYS A 291 -18.50 -4.58 11.35
CA LYS A 291 -19.86 -4.37 11.87
C LYS A 291 -20.86 -5.33 11.23
N ARG A 292 -20.77 -5.58 9.92
CA ARG A 292 -21.65 -6.52 9.20
C ARG A 292 -21.55 -7.97 9.67
N LYS A 293 -20.47 -8.35 10.35
CA LYS A 293 -20.28 -9.71 10.92
C LYS A 293 -20.89 -9.88 12.31
N LEU A 294 -21.28 -8.78 12.95
CA LEU A 294 -21.84 -8.78 14.30
C LEU A 294 -23.36 -8.63 14.22
N ASN A 295 -24.07 -9.25 15.16
CA ASN A 295 -25.50 -9.05 15.33
C ASN A 295 -25.75 -7.79 16.16
N TRP A 296 -26.35 -6.77 15.55
CA TRP A 296 -26.72 -5.50 16.19
C TRP A 296 -28.23 -5.40 16.47
N GLY A 297 -28.96 -6.50 16.33
CA GLY A 297 -30.41 -6.55 16.36
C GLY A 297 -31.06 -5.89 15.14
N VAL A 298 -32.38 -5.77 15.18
CA VAL A 298 -33.16 -5.11 14.11
C VAL A 298 -32.85 -3.61 14.12
N PRO A 299 -32.57 -2.98 12.95
CA PRO A 299 -32.41 -1.54 12.85
C PRO A 299 -33.66 -0.80 13.31
N THR A 300 -33.49 0.32 14.01
CA THR A 300 -34.62 1.09 14.58
C THR A 300 -35.62 1.56 13.51
N ALA A 301 -35.16 1.82 12.29
CA ALA A 301 -36.02 2.21 11.17
C ALA A 301 -36.93 1.08 10.65
N GLU A 302 -36.63 -0.18 10.97
CA GLU A 302 -37.41 -1.36 10.55
C GLU A 302 -38.33 -1.88 11.66
N LEU A 303 -38.21 -1.33 12.87
CA LEU A 303 -39.00 -1.76 14.01
C LEU A 303 -40.45 -1.27 13.92
N PRO A 304 -41.43 -2.10 14.32
CA PRO A 304 -42.81 -1.67 14.43
C PRO A 304 -42.96 -0.59 15.51
N SER A 305 -43.87 0.35 15.27
CA SER A 305 -44.21 1.41 16.20
C SER A 305 -45.33 0.97 17.14
N PHE A 306 -45.22 1.31 18.42
CA PHE A 306 -46.24 1.05 19.44
C PHE A 306 -46.49 2.30 20.28
N THR A 307 -47.74 2.56 20.62
CA THR A 307 -48.10 3.44 21.72
C THR A 307 -47.83 2.77 23.07
N PHE A 308 -47.75 3.56 24.13
CA PHE A 308 -47.55 3.02 25.48
C PHE A 308 -48.66 2.03 25.88
N ASP A 309 -49.92 2.33 25.55
CA ASP A 309 -51.06 1.46 25.86
C ASP A 309 -50.99 0.13 25.10
N GLU A 310 -50.53 0.13 23.85
CA GLU A 310 -50.30 -1.10 23.09
C GLU A 310 -49.20 -1.97 23.72
N VAL A 311 -48.10 -1.37 24.18
CA VAL A 311 -47.06 -2.10 24.94
C VAL A 311 -47.64 -2.71 26.21
N ARG A 312 -48.47 -1.96 26.96
CA ARG A 312 -49.14 -2.45 28.17
C ARG A 312 -50.09 -3.61 27.89
N ASN A 313 -50.83 -3.55 26.78
CA ASN A 313 -51.74 -4.62 26.36
C ASN A 313 -50.96 -5.88 25.96
N LEU A 314 -49.84 -5.75 25.24
CA LEU A 314 -48.95 -6.88 24.93
C LEU A 314 -48.40 -7.56 26.18
N VAL A 315 -48.06 -6.78 27.21
CA VAL A 315 -47.59 -7.32 28.50
C VAL A 315 -48.73 -8.01 29.25
N ARG A 316 -49.91 -7.39 29.36
CA ARG A 316 -51.04 -7.89 30.18
C ARG A 316 -51.78 -9.06 29.54
N GLU A 317 -52.09 -8.95 28.26
CA GLU A 317 -52.97 -9.90 27.57
C GLU A 317 -52.18 -11.01 26.88
N LYS A 318 -50.99 -10.69 26.35
CA LYS A 318 -50.14 -11.65 25.64
C LYS A 318 -48.96 -12.16 26.47
N GLY A 319 -48.82 -11.72 27.72
CA GLY A 319 -47.79 -12.19 28.65
C GLY A 319 -46.35 -11.85 28.24
N ARG A 320 -46.14 -10.89 27.34
CA ARG A 320 -44.80 -10.51 26.87
C ARG A 320 -44.01 -9.82 27.99
N GLN A 321 -42.70 -10.05 28.03
CA GLN A 321 -41.80 -9.37 28.98
C GLN A 321 -41.11 -8.20 28.29
N LEU A 322 -41.84 -7.09 28.15
CA LEU A 322 -41.35 -5.89 27.46
C LEU A 322 -40.91 -4.81 28.47
N ILE A 323 -39.80 -4.13 28.19
CA ILE A 323 -39.38 -2.90 28.90
C ILE A 323 -39.15 -1.78 27.90
N ILE A 324 -39.25 -0.54 28.35
CA ILE A 324 -38.98 0.65 27.52
C ILE A 324 -37.68 1.30 28.03
N ILE A 325 -36.75 1.58 27.13
CA ILE A 325 -35.51 2.34 27.40
C ILE A 325 -35.28 3.29 26.23
N GLU A 326 -35.12 4.58 26.49
CA GLU A 326 -34.84 5.64 25.51
C GLU A 326 -35.81 5.64 24.31
N GLY A 327 -37.10 5.40 24.57
CA GLY A 327 -38.14 5.37 23.54
C GLY A 327 -38.13 4.12 22.65
N LEU A 328 -37.33 3.10 22.98
CA LEU A 328 -37.35 1.79 22.33
C LEU A 328 -37.96 0.74 23.26
N VAL A 329 -38.74 -0.18 22.67
CA VAL A 329 -39.35 -1.32 23.34
C VAL A 329 -38.44 -2.52 23.17
N TYR A 330 -38.09 -3.19 24.26
CA TYR A 330 -37.20 -4.35 24.27
C TYR A 330 -37.92 -5.58 24.83
N ASP A 331 -37.81 -6.71 24.14
CA ASP A 331 -38.26 -8.02 24.61
C ASP A 331 -37.13 -8.69 25.40
N VAL A 332 -37.28 -8.68 26.73
CA VAL A 332 -36.27 -9.19 27.66
C VAL A 332 -36.60 -10.60 28.17
N GLU A 333 -37.62 -11.27 27.61
CA GLU A 333 -38.09 -12.58 28.08
C GLU A 333 -36.96 -13.60 28.20
N SER A 334 -36.08 -13.67 27.20
CA SER A 334 -34.93 -14.58 27.17
C SER A 334 -33.79 -14.17 28.13
N PHE A 335 -33.77 -12.93 28.61
CA PHE A 335 -32.67 -12.35 29.36
C PHE A 335 -32.96 -12.17 30.86
N VAL A 336 -34.23 -12.13 31.27
CA VAL A 336 -34.63 -11.84 32.66
C VAL A 336 -33.88 -12.68 33.69
N ASP A 337 -33.76 -13.99 33.47
CA ASP A 337 -33.08 -14.89 34.42
C ASP A 337 -31.55 -14.86 34.33
N HIS A 338 -31.00 -14.18 33.32
CA HIS A 338 -29.56 -14.04 33.07
C HIS A 338 -29.01 -12.67 33.48
N HIS A 339 -29.85 -11.76 33.97
CA HIS A 339 -29.42 -10.42 34.37
C HIS A 339 -28.46 -10.50 35.58
N PRO A 340 -27.24 -9.93 35.50
CA PRO A 340 -26.22 -10.06 36.55
C PRO A 340 -26.62 -9.50 37.92
N GLY A 341 -27.44 -8.45 37.95
CA GLY A 341 -28.01 -7.89 39.19
C GLY A 341 -29.14 -8.74 39.78
N GLY A 342 -29.57 -9.80 39.09
CA GLY A 342 -30.68 -10.66 39.47
C GLY A 342 -31.98 -10.31 38.76
N ARG A 343 -32.85 -11.33 38.60
CA ARG A 343 -34.08 -11.25 37.80
C ARG A 343 -35.13 -10.26 38.33
N MET A 344 -35.10 -9.96 39.63
CA MET A 344 -36.13 -9.12 40.27
C MET A 344 -36.11 -7.69 39.73
N PHE A 345 -34.93 -7.14 39.47
CA PHE A 345 -34.77 -5.77 38.94
C PHE A 345 -35.30 -5.62 37.51
N ILE A 346 -35.17 -6.66 36.68
CA ILE A 346 -35.79 -6.66 35.34
C ILE A 346 -37.30 -6.87 35.44
N LYS A 347 -37.75 -7.81 36.27
CA LYS A 347 -39.19 -8.09 36.45
C LYS A 347 -39.97 -6.88 36.98
N SER A 348 -39.38 -6.04 37.84
CA SER A 348 -40.01 -4.81 38.31
C SER A 348 -40.20 -3.76 37.21
N GLY A 349 -39.43 -3.84 36.12
CA GLY A 349 -39.50 -2.94 34.98
C GLY A 349 -40.46 -3.37 33.87
N ILE A 350 -41.07 -4.55 33.95
CA ILE A 350 -41.94 -5.07 32.88
C ILE A 350 -43.15 -4.13 32.66
N GLY A 351 -43.31 -3.68 31.42
CA GLY A 351 -44.34 -2.75 30.96
C GLY A 351 -44.16 -1.33 31.50
N ARG A 352 -42.92 -0.93 31.82
CA ARG A 352 -42.54 0.40 32.31
C ARG A 352 -41.38 0.97 31.51
N ASP A 353 -41.21 2.28 31.64
CA ASP A 353 -40.04 2.99 31.15
C ASP A 353 -38.93 2.96 32.21
N MET A 354 -37.86 2.26 31.88
CA MET A 354 -36.69 2.00 32.70
C MET A 354 -35.49 2.85 32.28
N THR A 355 -35.69 3.87 31.44
CA THR A 355 -34.62 4.73 30.92
C THR A 355 -33.76 5.31 32.04
N ASN A 356 -34.39 5.86 33.07
CA ASN A 356 -33.67 6.50 34.15
C ASN A 356 -32.86 5.48 34.98
N ALA A 357 -33.49 4.36 35.37
CA ALA A 357 -32.81 3.29 36.09
C ALA A 357 -31.61 2.72 35.31
N PHE A 358 -31.69 2.66 33.97
CA PHE A 358 -30.64 2.15 33.10
C PHE A 358 -29.48 3.14 32.87
N ASN A 359 -29.75 4.45 32.97
CA ASN A 359 -28.84 5.55 32.66
C ASN A 359 -28.27 6.25 33.91
N GLY A 360 -28.22 5.56 35.05
CA GLY A 360 -27.57 6.08 36.27
C GLY A 360 -28.51 6.49 37.40
N GLY A 361 -29.83 6.44 37.22
CA GLY A 361 -30.78 6.61 38.33
C GLY A 361 -30.77 5.44 39.32
N VAL A 362 -30.36 4.26 38.86
CA VAL A 362 -30.08 3.08 39.72
C VAL A 362 -28.71 2.50 39.38
N TYR A 363 -28.47 2.23 38.09
CA TYR A 363 -27.16 1.76 37.63
C TYR A 363 -26.83 2.31 36.25
N ASP A 364 -25.66 2.91 36.10
CA ASP A 364 -25.18 3.44 34.82
C ASP A 364 -24.58 2.31 33.97
N HIS A 365 -25.41 1.75 33.08
CA HIS A 365 -25.02 0.59 32.28
C HIS A 365 -23.97 0.94 31.21
N HIS A 366 -22.81 0.31 31.32
CA HIS A 366 -21.71 0.43 30.36
C HIS A 366 -22.00 -0.20 28.97
N ASN A 367 -21.08 0.03 28.03
CA ASN A 367 -21.18 -0.40 26.63
C ASN A 367 -21.56 -1.86 26.41
N ALA A 368 -21.13 -2.79 27.28
CA ALA A 368 -21.46 -4.21 27.13
C ALA A 368 -22.97 -4.48 27.24
N ALA A 369 -23.61 -3.89 28.26
CA ALA A 369 -25.05 -4.01 28.46
C ALA A 369 -25.83 -3.29 27.35
N ARG A 370 -25.36 -2.10 26.93
CA ARG A 370 -25.95 -1.36 25.80
C ARG A 370 -25.86 -2.12 24.48
N ASN A 371 -24.75 -2.81 24.21
CA ASN A 371 -24.58 -3.64 23.02
C ASN A 371 -25.49 -4.87 23.05
N LEU A 372 -25.58 -5.55 24.20
CA LEU A 372 -26.46 -6.70 24.38
C LEU A 372 -27.94 -6.30 24.21
N LEU A 373 -28.33 -5.15 24.76
CA LEU A 373 -29.68 -4.61 24.68
C LEU A 373 -30.17 -4.43 23.24
N GLN A 374 -29.28 -4.12 22.29
CA GLN A 374 -29.65 -3.98 20.88
C GLN A 374 -30.23 -5.27 20.29
N GLY A 375 -29.79 -6.43 20.76
CA GLY A 375 -30.30 -7.74 20.34
C GLY A 375 -31.74 -8.02 20.82
N PHE A 376 -32.25 -7.24 21.76
CA PHE A 376 -33.60 -7.40 22.33
C PHE A 376 -34.63 -6.42 21.75
N ARG A 377 -34.28 -5.62 20.75
CA ARG A 377 -35.21 -4.63 20.17
C ARG A 377 -36.48 -5.30 19.64
N TYR A 378 -37.62 -4.80 20.08
CA TYR A 378 -38.95 -5.28 19.71
C TYR A 378 -39.77 -4.23 18.95
N GLY A 379 -39.61 -2.95 19.30
CA GLY A 379 -40.37 -1.86 18.67
C GLY A 379 -39.85 -0.47 19.01
N VAL A 380 -40.44 0.55 18.39
CA VAL A 380 -40.25 1.97 18.72
C VAL A 380 -41.49 2.47 19.43
N LEU A 381 -41.31 3.24 20.51
CA LEU A 381 -42.42 3.88 21.20
C LEU A 381 -42.82 5.18 20.48
N VAL A 382 -44.12 5.38 20.28
CA VAL A 382 -44.69 6.62 19.74
C VAL A 382 -45.62 7.24 20.78
N GLY A 383 -45.38 8.51 21.09
CA GLY A 383 -46.11 9.25 22.13
C GLY A 383 -45.43 9.17 23.50
N ASP A 384 -46.05 9.82 24.50
CA ASP A 384 -45.47 9.97 25.84
C ASP A 384 -45.79 8.78 26.76
N VAL A 385 -44.84 8.48 27.66
CA VAL A 385 -45.04 7.55 28.77
C VAL A 385 -45.60 8.32 29.97
N PRO A 386 -46.71 7.87 30.61
CA PRO A 386 -47.23 8.47 31.83
C PRO A 386 -46.17 8.48 32.95
N GLU A 387 -46.13 9.55 33.74
CA GLU A 387 -45.12 9.72 34.79
C GLU A 387 -45.14 8.60 35.84
N SER A 388 -46.31 8.03 36.11
CA SER A 388 -46.49 6.89 37.01
C SER A 388 -45.87 5.59 36.49
N ALA A 389 -45.53 5.52 35.20
CA ALA A 389 -44.94 4.37 34.54
C ALA A 389 -43.43 4.51 34.27
N LYS A 390 -42.81 5.64 34.63
CA LYS A 390 -41.37 5.85 34.56
C LYS A 390 -40.70 5.35 35.85
N SER A 391 -39.50 4.78 35.72
CA SER A 391 -38.66 4.43 36.87
C SER A 391 -38.29 5.70 37.65
N LYS A 392 -38.53 5.70 38.95
CA LYS A 392 -38.12 6.77 39.85
C LYS A 392 -36.64 6.65 40.18
N ASP A 393 -36.00 7.77 40.48
CA ASP A 393 -34.69 7.79 41.15
C ASP A 393 -34.82 7.11 42.52
N GLU A 394 -33.84 6.26 42.87
CA GLU A 394 -33.71 5.71 44.24
C GLU A 394 -33.03 6.69 45.19
#